data_AF-A0A7Z3BJ05-F1
#
_entry.id   AF-A0A7Z3BJ05-F1
#
_cell.length_a   1.000
_cell.length_b   1.000
_cell.length_c   1.000
_cell.angle_alpha   90.00
_cell.angle_beta   90.00
_cell.angle_gamma   90.00
#
_symmetry.space_group_name_H-M   'P 1'
#
loop_
_entity.id
_entity.type
_entity.pdbx_description
1 polymer ?
#
loop_
_entity_poly.entity_id
_entity_poly.type
_entity_poly.pdbx_seq_one_letter_code
_entity_poly.pdbx_strand_id
1 'polypeptide(L)'
;MNFLDTAFRQLAFAWKLHNYACEGNLDLDVLDRPITYTDGGSSIFVLPDKVLNSHNDLILALENNLVIAFGAAAITLNRCREEAGIALGQDFQSETNNFSAVVYQIRNAFAHDIAEPKWNITDPRYARVYEFGDMRFDLTAVGRKPFEYQDIGGPDAIFRIKEYAQRMVWPDFR
;
A
#
# COMPACT_ATOMS: atom_id res chain seq x y z
N MET A 1 -7.24 15.08 -7.61
CA MET A 1 -6.97 13.96 -6.66
C MET A 1 -5.91 14.34 -5.64
N ASN A 2 -6.31 14.95 -4.52
CA ASN A 2 -5.35 15.60 -3.62
C ASN A 2 -4.38 14.64 -2.89
N PHE A 3 -4.69 13.34 -2.83
CA PHE A 3 -3.95 12.41 -1.97
C PHE A 3 -3.27 11.25 -2.71
N LEU A 4 -3.59 10.95 -3.98
CA LEU A 4 -2.98 9.78 -4.66
C LEU A 4 -1.47 9.94 -4.81
N ASP A 5 -1.02 11.07 -5.36
CA ASP A 5 0.40 11.30 -5.53
C ASP A 5 1.13 11.37 -4.19
N THR A 6 0.51 11.96 -3.16
CA THR A 6 1.06 11.99 -1.80
C THR A 6 1.18 10.58 -1.21
N ALA A 7 0.15 9.73 -1.34
CA ALA A 7 0.16 8.36 -0.83
C ALA A 7 1.25 7.50 -1.52
N PHE A 8 1.40 7.63 -2.84
CA PHE A 8 2.45 6.90 -3.57
C PHE A 8 3.85 7.47 -3.33
N ARG A 9 3.98 8.78 -3.11
CA ARG A 9 5.25 9.38 -2.65
C ARG A 9 5.62 8.88 -1.25
N GLN A 10 4.64 8.72 -0.35
CA GLN A 10 4.87 8.16 0.98
C GLN A 10 5.30 6.70 0.90
N LEU A 11 4.67 5.88 0.04
CA LEU A 11 5.10 4.50 -0.21
C LEU A 11 6.53 4.45 -0.75
N ALA A 12 6.85 5.27 -1.75
CA ALA A 12 8.21 5.34 -2.30
C ALA A 12 9.23 5.82 -1.24
N PHE A 13 8.85 6.75 -0.37
CA PHE A 13 9.69 7.20 0.73
C PHE A 13 9.91 6.10 1.77
N ALA A 14 8.87 5.33 2.13
CA ALA A 14 8.99 4.20 3.05
C ALA A 14 9.98 3.15 2.53
N TRP A 15 9.94 2.81 1.24
CA TRP A 15 10.92 1.92 0.60
C TRP A 15 12.35 2.46 0.72
N LYS A 16 12.54 3.75 0.42
CA LYS A 16 13.85 4.41 0.52
C LYS A 16 14.37 4.41 1.95
N LEU A 17 13.51 4.74 2.92
CA LEU A 17 13.87 4.81 4.33
C LEU A 17 14.26 3.43 4.87
N HIS A 18 13.48 2.40 4.54
CA HIS A 18 13.79 1.02 4.87
C HIS A 18 15.16 0.60 4.30
N ASN A 19 15.39 0.81 2.99
CA ASN A 19 16.66 0.45 2.36
C ASN A 19 17.85 1.21 2.96
N TYR A 20 17.68 2.51 3.21
CA TYR A 20 18.69 3.35 3.85
C TYR A 20 19.08 2.84 5.26
N ALA A 21 18.10 2.32 6.00
CA ALA A 21 18.33 1.69 7.30
C ALA A 21 19.03 0.33 7.18
N CYS A 22 18.65 -0.51 6.21
CA CYS A 22 19.31 -1.79 5.94
C CYS A 22 20.79 -1.62 5.58
N GLU A 23 21.13 -0.53 4.91
CA GLU A 23 22.51 -0.15 4.58
C GLU A 23 23.31 0.37 5.79
N GLY A 24 22.69 0.47 6.98
CA GLY A 24 23.34 0.93 8.21
C GLY A 24 23.48 2.45 8.31
N ASN A 25 22.77 3.21 7.48
CA ASN A 25 22.92 4.67 7.44
C ASN A 25 22.06 5.43 8.48
N LEU A 26 21.28 4.71 9.30
CA LEU A 26 20.53 5.29 10.42
C LEU A 26 21.22 4.97 11.74
N ASP A 27 21.61 6.02 12.46
CA ASP A 27 22.11 5.91 13.82
C ASP A 27 20.92 5.84 14.79
N LEU A 28 20.77 4.68 15.43
CA LEU A 28 19.67 4.41 16.36
C LEU A 28 19.71 5.33 17.59
N ASP A 29 20.90 5.70 18.08
CA ASP A 29 21.01 6.55 19.26
C ASP A 29 20.66 8.00 18.98
N VAL A 30 20.87 8.44 17.73
CA VAL A 30 20.43 9.75 17.27
C VAL A 30 18.92 9.78 17.00
N LEU A 31 18.39 8.70 16.41
CA LEU A 31 16.98 8.61 16.02
C LEU A 31 16.05 8.38 17.22
N ASP A 32 16.34 7.36 18.03
CA ASP A 32 15.56 6.98 19.20
C ASP A 32 16.09 7.72 20.43
N ARG A 33 15.70 8.99 20.54
CA ARG A 33 16.06 9.87 21.64
C ARG A 33 14.79 10.43 22.29
N PRO A 34 14.86 10.91 23.54
CA PRO A 34 13.72 11.54 24.18
C PRO A 34 13.17 12.70 23.35
N ILE A 35 11.88 12.64 23.03
CA ILE A 35 11.17 13.69 22.30
C ILE A 35 9.95 14.11 23.12
N THR A 36 9.87 15.41 23.36
CA THR A 36 8.66 16.07 23.85
C THR A 36 8.01 16.78 22.66
N TYR A 37 6.81 16.34 22.30
CA TYR A 37 5.99 17.00 21.29
C TYR A 37 5.07 18.02 21.96
N THR A 38 5.03 19.23 21.39
CA THR A 38 4.05 20.26 21.73
C THR A 38 3.34 20.70 20.46
N ASP A 39 2.02 20.86 20.53
CA ASP A 39 1.20 21.34 19.41
C ASP A 39 1.19 22.87 19.28
N GLY A 40 2.08 23.57 20.00
CA GLY A 40 2.08 25.03 20.13
C GLY A 40 1.02 25.58 21.10
N GLY A 41 0.20 24.72 21.71
CA GLY A 41 -0.78 25.03 22.74
C GLY A 41 -0.36 24.50 24.12
N SER A 42 -1.34 23.98 24.88
CA SER A 42 -1.13 23.45 26.24
C SER A 42 -0.86 21.95 26.31
N SER A 43 -0.93 21.24 25.18
CA SER A 43 -0.78 19.79 25.15
C SER A 43 0.70 19.42 25.10
N ILE A 44 1.18 18.70 26.11
CA ILE A 44 2.52 18.13 26.15
C ILE A 44 2.37 16.62 25.98
N PHE A 45 2.98 16.07 24.94
CA PHE A 45 3.08 14.63 24.73
C PHE A 45 4.54 14.21 24.84
N VAL A 46 4.85 13.37 25.85
CA VAL A 46 6.20 12.86 26.11
C VAL A 46 6.25 11.42 25.66
N LEU A 47 7.10 11.13 24.68
CA LEU A 47 7.37 9.76 24.25
C LEU A 47 8.33 9.07 25.23
N PRO A 48 8.31 7.72 25.32
CA PRO A 48 9.35 6.99 26.04
C PRO A 48 10.75 7.36 25.53
N ASP A 49 11.74 7.40 26.43
CA ASP A 49 13.11 7.80 26.10
C ASP A 49 13.77 6.93 25.02
N LYS A 50 13.41 5.64 24.99
CA LYS A 50 13.80 4.63 24.02
C LYS A 50 12.60 3.74 23.70
N VAL A 51 12.35 3.47 22.43
CA VAL A 51 11.31 2.52 21.98
C VAL A 51 11.88 1.33 21.21
N LEU A 52 13.16 1.34 20.88
CA LEU A 52 13.88 0.29 20.15
C LEU A 52 15.08 -0.20 20.96
N ASN A 53 15.29 -1.52 21.02
CA ASN A 53 16.41 -2.12 21.75
C ASN A 53 17.59 -2.46 20.86
N SER A 54 17.39 -2.52 19.54
CA SER A 54 18.39 -2.98 18.60
C SER A 54 18.20 -2.40 17.20
N HIS A 55 19.24 -2.50 16.36
CA HIS A 55 19.12 -2.18 14.94
C HIS A 55 18.09 -3.07 14.23
N ASN A 56 17.94 -4.33 14.66
CA ASN A 56 16.92 -5.21 14.10
C ASN A 56 15.51 -4.71 14.42
N ASP A 57 15.28 -4.15 15.62
CA ASP A 57 13.99 -3.55 15.97
C ASP A 57 13.67 -2.36 15.05
N LEU A 58 14.69 -1.56 14.69
CA LEU A 58 14.55 -0.47 13.73
C LEU A 58 14.16 -0.98 12.34
N ILE A 59 14.82 -2.03 11.84
CA ILE A 59 14.48 -2.63 10.54
C ILE A 59 13.04 -3.15 10.56
N LEU A 60 12.64 -3.90 11.59
CA LEU A 60 11.29 -4.42 11.74
C LEU A 60 10.23 -3.30 11.81
N ALA A 61 10.53 -2.20 12.52
CA ALA A 61 9.64 -1.05 12.58
C ALA A 61 9.45 -0.39 11.20
N LEU A 62 10.53 -0.31 10.41
CA LEU A 62 10.50 0.24 9.05
C LEU A 62 9.83 -0.70 8.04
N GLU A 63 9.99 -2.01 8.19
CA GLU A 63 9.23 -3.02 7.43
C GLU A 63 7.73 -2.88 7.70
N ASN A 64 7.33 -2.74 8.97
CA ASN A 64 5.92 -2.51 9.30
C ASN A 64 5.41 -1.18 8.73
N ASN A 65 6.19 -0.10 8.83
CA ASN A 65 5.84 1.19 8.21
C ASN A 65 5.69 1.07 6.69
N LEU A 66 6.50 0.22 6.04
CA LEU A 66 6.39 -0.05 4.63
C LEU A 66 5.07 -0.75 4.27
N VAL A 67 4.67 -1.77 5.02
CA VAL A 67 3.38 -2.46 4.85
C VAL A 67 2.22 -1.48 5.04
N ILE A 68 2.28 -0.63 6.07
CA ILE A 68 1.27 0.41 6.33
C ILE A 68 1.19 1.40 5.16
N ALA A 69 2.33 1.90 4.67
CA ALA A 69 2.35 2.83 3.55
C ALA A 69 1.80 2.19 2.27
N PHE A 70 2.05 0.90 2.05
CA PHE A 70 1.50 0.15 0.91
C PHE A 70 -0.02 0.05 1.01
N GLY A 71 -0.54 -0.36 2.17
CA GLY A 71 -1.98 -0.41 2.42
C GLY A 71 -2.67 0.93 2.22
N ALA A 72 -2.06 2.01 2.72
CA ALA A 72 -2.56 3.37 2.52
C ALA A 72 -2.61 3.77 1.04
N ALA A 73 -1.56 3.42 0.25
CA ALA A 73 -1.53 3.66 -1.19
C ALA A 73 -2.61 2.85 -1.93
N ALA A 74 -2.80 1.58 -1.59
CA ALA A 74 -3.83 0.71 -2.18
C ALA A 74 -5.25 1.21 -1.88
N ILE A 75 -5.54 1.58 -0.63
CA ILE A 75 -6.83 2.16 -0.24
C ILE A 75 -7.08 3.47 -0.98
N THR A 76 -6.06 4.33 -1.08
CA THR A 76 -6.17 5.61 -1.80
C THR A 76 -6.42 5.40 -3.29
N LEU A 77 -5.73 4.44 -3.91
CA LEU A 77 -5.95 4.08 -5.32
C LEU A 77 -7.39 3.59 -5.56
N ASN A 78 -7.92 2.72 -4.70
CA ASN A 78 -9.31 2.29 -4.80
C ASN A 78 -10.30 3.44 -4.61
N ARG A 79 -10.02 4.35 -3.66
CA ARG A 79 -10.85 5.54 -3.47
C ARG A 79 -10.85 6.42 -4.72
N CYS A 80 -9.71 6.66 -5.34
CA CYS A 80 -9.63 7.45 -6.57
C CYS A 80 -10.37 6.78 -7.73
N ARG A 81 -10.38 5.45 -7.81
CA ARG A 81 -11.23 4.71 -8.74
C ARG A 81 -12.72 5.03 -8.54
N GLU A 82 -13.18 5.01 -7.30
CA GLU A 82 -14.58 5.33 -6.97
C GLU A 82 -14.92 6.79 -7.28
N GLU A 83 -14.03 7.72 -6.92
CA GLU A 83 -14.20 9.15 -7.20
C GLU A 83 -14.19 9.46 -8.71
N ALA A 84 -13.46 8.67 -9.52
CA ALA A 84 -13.48 8.75 -10.98
C ALA A 84 -14.74 8.13 -11.62
N GLY A 85 -15.71 7.65 -10.82
CA GLY A 85 -16.95 7.05 -11.32
C GLY A 85 -16.79 5.62 -11.87
N ILE A 86 -15.64 4.99 -11.65
CA ILE A 86 -15.37 3.64 -12.17
C ILE A 86 -15.93 2.63 -11.17
N ALA A 87 -17.10 2.07 -11.44
CA ALA A 87 -17.72 1.04 -10.61
C ALA A 87 -17.01 -0.33 -10.72
N LEU A 88 -17.33 -1.24 -9.80
CA LEU A 88 -16.95 -2.65 -9.96
C LEU A 88 -17.83 -3.27 -11.06
N GLY A 89 -17.19 -3.74 -12.12
CA GLY A 89 -17.88 -4.43 -13.21
C GLY A 89 -18.60 -5.70 -12.72
N GLN A 90 -19.74 -6.02 -13.35
CA GLN A 90 -20.41 -7.31 -13.15
C GLN A 90 -19.80 -8.43 -14.01
N ASP A 91 -19.08 -8.05 -15.07
CA ASP A 91 -18.25 -8.93 -15.88
C ASP A 91 -16.78 -8.48 -15.81
N PHE A 92 -15.87 -9.29 -16.36
CA PHE A 92 -14.44 -9.02 -16.41
C PHE A 92 -13.92 -9.05 -17.85
N GLN A 93 -14.73 -8.58 -18.80
CA GLN A 93 -14.40 -8.62 -20.24
C GLN A 93 -13.54 -7.43 -20.67
N SER A 94 -13.60 -6.31 -19.94
CA SER A 94 -12.83 -5.09 -20.26
C SER A 94 -11.62 -4.93 -19.34
N GLU A 95 -10.57 -4.28 -19.83
CA GLU A 95 -9.41 -3.93 -19.02
C GLU A 95 -9.80 -3.06 -17.81
N THR A 96 -10.74 -2.12 -17.97
CA THR A 96 -11.24 -1.29 -16.87
C THR A 96 -11.92 -2.12 -15.78
N ASN A 97 -12.71 -3.14 -16.14
CA ASN A 97 -13.33 -4.04 -15.17
C ASN A 97 -12.25 -4.88 -14.46
N ASN A 98 -11.27 -5.41 -15.19
CA ASN A 98 -10.14 -6.15 -14.60
C ASN A 98 -9.32 -5.28 -13.64
N PHE A 99 -8.97 -4.07 -14.06
CA PHE A 99 -8.32 -3.05 -13.22
C PHE A 99 -9.13 -2.76 -11.95
N SER A 100 -10.43 -2.48 -12.09
CA SER A 100 -11.30 -2.14 -10.96
C SER A 100 -11.32 -3.26 -9.92
N ALA A 101 -11.34 -4.51 -10.40
CA ALA A 101 -11.38 -5.69 -9.57
C ALA A 101 -10.05 -5.93 -8.84
N VAL A 102 -8.92 -5.84 -9.53
CA VAL A 102 -7.59 -5.98 -8.90
C VAL A 102 -7.37 -4.93 -7.83
N VAL A 103 -7.65 -3.66 -8.12
CA VAL A 103 -7.51 -2.57 -7.15
C VAL A 103 -8.39 -2.81 -5.91
N TYR A 104 -9.62 -3.28 -6.12
CA TYR A 104 -10.52 -3.63 -5.03
C TYR A 104 -10.03 -4.82 -4.21
N GLN A 105 -9.51 -5.87 -4.84
CA GLN A 105 -8.98 -7.04 -4.13
C GLN A 105 -7.73 -6.70 -3.32
N ILE A 106 -6.80 -5.92 -3.89
CA ILE A 106 -5.61 -5.45 -3.15
C ILE A 106 -6.06 -4.60 -1.96
N ARG A 107 -6.97 -3.63 -2.16
CA ARG A 107 -7.51 -2.84 -1.04
C ARG A 107 -8.13 -3.72 0.04
N ASN A 108 -8.90 -4.74 -0.35
CA ASN A 108 -9.54 -5.64 0.61
C ASN A 108 -8.55 -6.46 1.43
N ALA A 109 -7.38 -6.79 0.87
CA ALA A 109 -6.36 -7.52 1.61
C ALA A 109 -5.83 -6.74 2.83
N PHE A 110 -5.86 -5.41 2.76
CA PHE A 110 -5.39 -4.50 3.82
C PHE A 110 -6.53 -3.90 4.66
N ALA A 111 -7.79 -4.17 4.31
CA ALA A 111 -8.94 -3.48 4.93
C ALA A 111 -9.28 -3.97 6.35
N HIS A 112 -8.85 -5.18 6.72
CA HIS A 112 -9.19 -5.82 7.99
C HIS A 112 -8.01 -5.90 8.96
N ASP A 113 -6.79 -5.94 8.43
CA ASP A 113 -5.54 -5.96 9.19
C ASP A 113 -4.45 -5.33 8.31
N ILE A 114 -3.95 -4.17 8.73
CA ILE A 114 -2.93 -3.45 7.96
C ILE A 114 -1.51 -3.91 8.28
N ALA A 115 -1.30 -4.50 9.48
CA ALA A 115 0.01 -4.98 9.90
C ALA A 115 0.27 -6.39 9.37
N GLU A 116 -0.77 -7.22 9.28
CA GLU A 116 -0.72 -8.56 8.70
C GLU A 116 -1.78 -8.74 7.60
N PRO A 117 -1.63 -8.06 6.44
CA PRO A 117 -2.61 -8.13 5.37
C PRO A 117 -2.79 -9.54 4.85
N LYS A 118 -4.04 -9.91 4.56
CA LYS A 118 -4.43 -11.25 4.10
C LYS A 118 -5.44 -11.10 2.98
N TRP A 119 -5.29 -11.88 1.91
CA TRP A 119 -6.34 -11.97 0.89
C TRP A 119 -7.67 -12.37 1.54
N ASN A 120 -8.77 -11.91 0.97
CA ASN A 120 -10.11 -12.29 1.42
C ASN A 120 -11.02 -12.56 0.22
N ILE A 121 -10.53 -13.39 -0.70
CA ILE A 121 -11.26 -13.79 -1.90
C ILE A 121 -12.16 -14.97 -1.54
N THR A 122 -13.37 -14.67 -1.09
CA THR A 122 -14.39 -15.67 -0.73
C THR A 122 -15.44 -15.89 -1.81
N ASP A 123 -15.65 -14.89 -2.67
CA ASP A 123 -16.53 -14.99 -3.82
C ASP A 123 -15.72 -15.56 -5.01
N PRO A 124 -16.07 -16.75 -5.54
CA PRO A 124 -15.38 -17.38 -6.66
C PRO A 124 -15.30 -16.50 -7.91
N ARG A 125 -16.17 -15.50 -8.06
CA ARG A 125 -16.09 -14.56 -9.18
C ARG A 125 -14.77 -13.80 -9.19
N TYR A 126 -14.12 -13.60 -8.04
CA TYR A 126 -12.87 -12.86 -7.95
C TYR A 126 -11.61 -13.75 -7.94
N ALA A 127 -11.79 -15.08 -7.83
CA ALA A 127 -10.69 -16.04 -7.93
C ALA A 127 -10.36 -16.32 -9.41
N ARG A 128 -9.65 -15.39 -10.06
CA ARG A 128 -9.36 -15.47 -11.49
C ARG A 128 -8.05 -14.78 -11.88
N VAL A 129 -7.70 -14.94 -13.15
CA VAL A 129 -6.66 -14.15 -13.81
C VAL A 129 -7.26 -12.83 -14.28
N TYR A 130 -6.57 -11.74 -14.00
CA TYR A 130 -6.91 -10.38 -14.45
C TYR A 130 -5.83 -9.88 -15.39
N GLU A 131 -6.24 -9.26 -16.51
CA GLU A 131 -5.33 -8.71 -17.51
C GLU A 131 -5.75 -7.28 -17.87
N PHE A 132 -4.81 -6.33 -17.81
CA PHE A 132 -4.98 -4.94 -18.23
C PHE A 132 -3.63 -4.24 -18.37
N GLY A 133 -3.48 -3.36 -19.37
CA GLY A 133 -2.28 -2.50 -19.48
C GLY A 133 -0.97 -3.29 -19.52
N ASP A 134 -0.96 -4.39 -20.28
CA ASP A 134 0.13 -5.36 -20.39
C ASP A 134 0.55 -6.05 -19.06
N MET A 135 -0.26 -5.90 -18.01
CA MET A 135 -0.08 -6.59 -16.73
C MET A 135 -1.03 -7.78 -16.61
N ARG A 136 -0.57 -8.82 -15.91
CA ARG A 136 -1.33 -10.03 -15.61
C ARG A 136 -1.22 -10.37 -14.13
N PHE A 137 -2.36 -10.56 -13.47
CA PHE A 137 -2.45 -10.90 -12.04
C PHE A 137 -3.23 -12.20 -11.88
N ASP A 138 -2.58 -13.25 -11.36
CA ASP A 138 -3.24 -14.53 -11.12
C ASP A 138 -3.67 -14.65 -9.65
N LEU A 139 -4.96 -14.39 -9.41
CA LEU A 139 -5.57 -14.49 -8.07
C LEU A 139 -6.45 -15.75 -7.93
N THR A 140 -6.28 -16.75 -8.80
CA THR A 140 -7.10 -17.97 -8.80
C THR A 140 -6.98 -18.78 -7.51
N ALA A 141 -5.81 -18.76 -6.87
CA ALA A 141 -5.49 -19.63 -5.73
C ALA A 141 -5.09 -18.87 -4.45
N VAL A 142 -5.21 -17.53 -4.41
CA VAL A 142 -4.78 -16.76 -3.23
C VAL A 142 -5.74 -16.88 -2.04
N GLY A 143 -7.04 -17.05 -2.30
CA GLY A 143 -8.06 -17.35 -1.28
C GLY A 143 -7.98 -16.44 -0.04
N ARG A 144 -7.51 -17.01 1.08
CA ARG A 144 -7.32 -16.35 2.38
C ARG A 144 -5.88 -16.29 2.88
N LYS A 145 -4.89 -16.53 2.01
CA LYS A 145 -3.48 -16.57 2.42
C LYS A 145 -2.97 -15.16 2.79
N PRO A 146 -1.88 -15.05 3.57
CA PRO A 146 -1.18 -13.78 3.76
C PRO A 146 -0.85 -13.10 2.43
N PHE A 147 -1.06 -11.80 2.36
CA PHE A 147 -0.73 -11.02 1.16
C PHE A 147 0.79 -11.00 1.00
N GLU A 148 1.25 -11.37 -0.19
CA GLU A 148 2.65 -11.28 -0.59
C GLU A 148 2.74 -10.37 -1.83
N TYR A 149 3.76 -9.52 -1.93
CA TYR A 149 3.94 -8.65 -3.11
C TYR A 149 4.03 -9.45 -4.41
N GLN A 150 4.53 -10.68 -4.34
CA GLN A 150 4.67 -11.62 -5.44
C GLN A 150 3.32 -12.05 -6.01
N ASP A 151 2.25 -12.04 -5.21
CA ASP A 151 0.89 -12.34 -5.67
C ASP A 151 0.40 -11.36 -6.74
N ILE A 152 0.95 -10.14 -6.74
CA ILE A 152 0.66 -9.12 -7.74
C ILE A 152 1.82 -8.89 -8.72
N GLY A 153 2.82 -9.78 -8.74
CA GLY A 153 3.96 -9.68 -9.65
C GLY A 153 5.11 -8.81 -9.16
N GLY A 154 5.14 -8.47 -7.85
CA GLY A 154 6.25 -7.76 -7.21
C GLY A 154 5.85 -6.42 -6.57
N PRO A 155 6.76 -5.81 -5.78
CA PRO A 155 6.49 -4.58 -5.04
C PRO A 155 6.26 -3.36 -5.95
N ASP A 156 6.78 -3.36 -7.17
CA ASP A 156 6.61 -2.31 -8.16
C ASP A 156 5.23 -2.33 -8.85
N ALA A 157 4.52 -3.46 -8.79
CA ALA A 157 3.28 -3.66 -9.53
C ALA A 157 2.21 -2.60 -9.19
N ILE A 158 2.10 -2.19 -7.92
CA ILE A 158 1.12 -1.16 -7.52
C ILE A 158 1.41 0.20 -8.16
N PHE A 159 2.68 0.53 -8.43
CA PHE A 159 3.06 1.75 -9.14
C PHE A 159 2.67 1.67 -10.62
N ARG A 160 2.88 0.50 -11.25
CA ARG A 160 2.42 0.25 -12.64
C ARG A 160 0.90 0.35 -12.76
N ILE A 161 0.16 -0.19 -11.78
CA ILE A 161 -1.30 -0.06 -11.72
C ILE A 161 -1.72 1.41 -11.60
N LYS A 162 -1.05 2.21 -10.75
CA LYS A 162 -1.29 3.66 -10.66
C LYS A 162 -1.04 4.36 -12.00
N GLU A 163 0.08 4.09 -12.65
CA GLU A 163 0.43 4.71 -13.92
C GLU A 163 -0.57 4.37 -15.02
N TYR A 164 -0.99 3.10 -15.10
CA TYR A 164 -2.07 2.68 -15.99
C TYR A 164 -3.36 3.46 -15.72
N ALA A 165 -3.76 3.57 -14.44
CA ALA A 165 -4.97 4.30 -14.08
C ALA A 165 -4.94 5.77 -14.50
N GLN A 166 -3.81 6.45 -14.24
CA GLN A 166 -3.60 7.86 -14.58
C GLN A 166 -3.51 8.13 -16.09
N ARG A 167 -3.18 7.12 -16.91
CA ARG A 167 -3.05 7.27 -18.37
C ARG A 167 -4.28 6.80 -19.14
N MET A 168 -4.87 5.69 -18.73
CA MET A 168 -5.86 4.95 -19.52
C MET A 168 -7.25 4.97 -18.91
N VAL A 169 -7.37 4.96 -17.59
CA VAL A 169 -8.67 4.84 -16.92
C VAL A 169 -9.28 6.20 -16.61
N TRP A 170 -8.47 7.14 -16.11
CA TRP A 170 -8.93 8.47 -15.72
C TRP A 170 -7.96 9.60 -16.11
N PRO A 171 -7.62 9.75 -17.39
CA PRO A 171 -6.60 10.71 -17.85
C PRO A 171 -6.89 12.16 -17.45
N ASP A 172 -8.18 12.53 -17.43
CA ASP A 172 -8.65 13.89 -17.13
C ASP A 172 -8.96 14.11 -15.65
N PHE A 173 -8.87 13.05 -14.84
CA PHE A 173 -9.13 13.09 -13.40
C PHE A 173 -7.81 13.35 -12.65
N ARG A 174 -7.33 14.61 -12.72
CA ARG A 174 -6.12 15.07 -12.01
C ARG A 174 -6.46 16.05 -10.90
#